data_AF-A0A1M4MJ82-F1
#
_entry.id   AF-A0A1M4MJ82-F1
#
_cell.length_a   1.000
_cell.length_b   1.000
_cell.length_c   1.000
_cell.angle_alpha   90.00
_cell.angle_beta   90.00
_cell.angle_gamma   90.00
#
_symmetry.space_group_name_H-M   'P 1'
#
loop_
_entity.id
_entity.type
_entity.pdbx_description
1 polymer ?
#
loop_
_entity_poly.entity_id
_entity_poly.type
_entity_poly.pdbx_seq_one_letter_code
_entity_poly.pdbx_strand_id
1 'polypeptide(L)' 'MTKTICSDCGKECEVPFKPTEGRPVYCQDCLPKHRKPRF' A
#
# COMPACT_ATOMS: atom_id res chain seq x y z
N MET A 1 -13.56 -3.97 3.94
CA MET A 1 -12.11 -4.26 3.92
C MET A 1 -11.81 -4.89 2.58
N THR A 2 -10.97 -4.24 1.77
CA THR A 2 -10.61 -4.71 0.42
C THR A 2 -9.26 -5.41 0.51
N LYS A 3 -9.20 -6.67 0.07
CA LYS A 3 -7.95 -7.42 -0.04
C LYS A 3 -7.19 -6.92 -1.27
N THR A 4 -5.95 -6.52 -1.06
CA THR A 4 -5.05 -6.01 -2.10
C THR A 4 -3.66 -6.57 -1.89
N ILE A 5 -2.91 -6.66 -2.99
CA ILE A 5 -1.53 -7.14 -2.96
C ILE A 5 -0.61 -5.92 -2.87
N CYS A 6 0.34 -5.95 -1.94
CA CYS A 6 1.37 -4.94 -1.83
C CYS A 6 2.23 -4.92 -3.09
N SER A 7 2.32 -3.79 -3.77
CA SER A 7 3.11 -3.63 -5.00
C SER A 7 4.62 -3.73 -4.76
N ASP A 8 5.07 -3.67 -3.51
CA ASP A 8 6.50 -3.66 -3.13
C ASP A 8 6.99 -5.05 -2.69
N CYS A 9 6.22 -5.75 -1.86
CA CYS A 9 6.60 -7.05 -1.30
C CYS A 9 5.73 -8.22 -1.77
N GLY A 10 4.65 -7.98 -2.51
CA GLY A 10 3.76 -9.01 -3.04
C GLY A 10 2.87 -9.70 -1.99
N LYS A 11 2.84 -9.22 -0.74
CA LYS A 11 1.98 -9.77 0.32
C LYS A 11 0.55 -9.31 0.18
N GLU A 12 -0.39 -10.18 0.57
CA GLU A 12 -1.79 -9.81 0.73
C GLU A 12 -1.98 -8.93 1.98
N CYS A 13 -2.72 -7.84 1.82
CA CYS A 13 -3.07 -6.92 2.89
C CYS A 13 -4.51 -6.41 2.74
N GLU A 14 -5.11 -6.03 3.86
CA GLU A 14 -6.47 -5.50 3.89
C GLU A 14 -6.43 -3.99 4.07
N VAL A 15 -7.03 -3.28 3.12
CA VAL A 15 -7.12 -1.82 3.14
C VAL A 15 -8.57 -1.36 3.31
N PRO A 16 -8.82 -0.25 4.02
CA PRO A 16 -10.17 0.31 4.16
C PRO A 16 -10.60 1.18 2.95
N PHE A 17 -9.73 1.32 1.94
CA PHE A 17 -9.97 2.14 0.75
C PHE A 17 -10.00 1.29 -0.52
N LYS A 18 -10.71 1.77 -1.55
CA LYS A 18 -10.66 1.15 -2.88
C LYS A 18 -9.32 1.48 -3.54
N PRO A 19 -8.53 0.48 -3.97
CA PRO A 19 -7.33 0.74 -4.77
C PRO A 19 -7.75 1.49 -6.05
N THR A 20 -7.07 2.60 -6.33
CA THR A 20 -7.30 3.40 -7.53
C THR A 20 -6.36 2.92 -8.62
N GLU A 21 -6.87 2.72 -9.84
CA GLU A 21 -6.03 2.35 -10.99
C GLU A 21 -4.97 3.44 -11.22
N GLY A 22 -3.70 3.06 -11.17
CA GLY A 22 -2.55 3.96 -11.27
C GLY A 22 -1.86 4.33 -9.96
N ARG A 23 -2.38 3.93 -8.79
CA ARG A 23 -1.75 4.20 -7.48
C ARG A 23 -1.32 2.90 -6.80
N PRO A 24 -0.01 2.69 -6.53
CA PRO A 24 0.47 1.46 -5.91
C PRO A 24 -0.06 1.33 -4.48
N VAL A 25 -0.44 0.11 -4.11
CA VAL A 25 -0.90 -0.20 -2.75
C VAL A 25 0.27 -0.78 -1.98
N TYR A 26 0.48 -0.29 -0.76
CA TYR A 26 1.54 -0.76 0.10
C TYR A 26 0.96 -1.30 1.42
N CYS A 27 1.53 -2.40 1.91
CA CYS A 27 1.25 -2.88 3.26
C CYS A 27 1.78 -1.90 4.32
N GLN A 28 1.37 -2.09 5.58
CA GLN A 28 1.81 -1.23 6.69
C GLN A 28 3.34 -1.16 6.84
N ASP A 29 4.07 -2.21 6.44
CA ASP A 29 5.54 -2.25 6.51
C ASP A 29 6.23 -1.51 5.37
N CYS A 30 5.67 -1.55 4.15
CA CYS A 30 6.25 -0.91 2.97
C CYS A 30 5.82 0.55 2.84
N LEU A 31 4.63 0.91 3.31
CA LEU A 31 4.12 2.28 3.29
C LEU A 31 5.08 3.32 3.90
N PRO A 32 5.68 3.11 5.10
CA PRO A 32 6.62 4.09 5.67
C PRO A 32 7.89 4.26 4.84
N LYS A 33 8.34 3.25 4.08
CA LYS A 33 9.51 3.36 3.20
C LYS A 33 9.26 4.27 1.99
N HIS A 34 8.01 4.31 1.52
CA HIS A 34 7.58 5.15 0.40
C HIS A 34 7.03 6.51 0.82
N ARG A 35 6.74 6.72 2.11
CA ARG A 35 6.38 8.04 2.63
C ARG A 35 7.63 8.93 2.59
N LYS A 36 7.64 9.89 1.67
CA LYS A 36 8.67 10.94 1.67
C LYS A 36 8.72 11.59 3.06
N PRO A 37 9.90 11.73 3.69
CA PRO A 37 10.01 12.49 4.93
C PRO A 37 9.50 13.90 4.65
N ARG A 38 8.53 14.34 5.43
CA ARG A 38 8.16 15.76 5.47
C ARG A 38 9.30 16.46 6.20
N PHE A 39 10.22 17.05 5.45
CA PHE A 39 11.14 18.06 5.97
C PHE A 39 10.36 19.31 6.37
#